data_AF-A0A7W0QHD0-F1
#
_entry.id   AF-A0A7W0QHD0-F1
#
_cell.length_a   1.000
_cell.length_b   1.000
_cell.length_c   1.000
_cell.angle_alpha   90.00
_cell.angle_beta   90.00
_cell.angle_gamma   90.00
#
_symmetry.space_group_name_H-M   'P 1'
#
loop_
_entity.id
_entity.type
_entity.pdbx_description
1 polymer ?
#
loop_
_entity_poly.entity_id
_entity_poly.type
_entity_poly.pdbx_seq_one_letter_code
_entity_poly.pdbx_strand_id
1 'polypeptide(L)'
;MHDLTTHIGYTFTDASLLDQAMSHRSWCAEHDNAASNERLEFLGDAVVGWAVAELVYRRYPDLPEGQLTNLRKAVVNAIALAEAARSIDLGLHLKLGR
;
A
#
# COMPACT_ATOMS: atom_id res chain seq x y z
N MET A 1 4.72 -15.57 2.67
CA MET A 1 4.24 -14.60 3.67
C MET A 1 5.26 -14.34 4.78
N HIS A 2 5.86 -15.38 5.39
CA HIS A 2 6.91 -15.18 6.41
C HIS A 2 8.12 -14.38 5.88
N ASP A 3 8.52 -14.64 4.63
CA ASP A 3 9.58 -13.89 3.95
C ASP A 3 9.23 -12.40 3.82
N LEU A 4 7.99 -12.08 3.41
CA LEU A 4 7.51 -10.70 3.31
C LEU A 4 7.54 -9.99 4.68
N THR A 5 7.00 -10.61 5.74
CA THR A 5 6.96 -9.99 7.08
C THR A 5 8.36 -9.71 7.62
N THR A 6 9.33 -10.57 7.28
CA THR A 6 10.74 -10.36 7.63
C THR A 6 11.33 -9.22 6.81
N HIS A 7 11.07 -9.19 5.51
CA HIS A 7 11.60 -8.17 4.59
C HIS A 7 11.10 -6.76 4.89
N ILE A 8 9.82 -6.62 5.25
CA ILE A 8 9.25 -5.33 5.67
C ILE A 8 9.51 -5.00 7.15
N GLY A 9 10.11 -5.93 7.91
CA GLY A 9 10.40 -5.76 9.34
C GLY A 9 9.15 -5.61 10.23
N TYR A 10 8.00 -6.17 9.81
CA TYR A 10 6.73 -6.04 10.53
C TYR A 10 6.02 -7.38 10.64
N THR A 11 5.72 -7.78 11.87
CA THR A 11 4.92 -8.98 12.17
C THR A 11 3.49 -8.57 12.47
N PHE A 12 2.55 -9.11 11.69
CA PHE A 12 1.12 -8.87 11.87
C PHE A 12 0.59 -9.63 13.09
N THR A 13 -0.14 -8.94 13.96
CA THR A 13 -0.89 -9.57 15.07
C THR A 13 -2.00 -10.48 14.53
N ASP A 14 -2.62 -10.07 13.43
CA ASP A 14 -3.63 -10.86 12.71
C ASP A 14 -3.13 -11.13 11.28
N ALA A 15 -2.71 -12.38 11.05
CA ALA A 15 -2.19 -12.81 9.75
C ALA A 15 -3.27 -12.78 8.63
N SER A 16 -4.56 -12.80 8.99
CA SER A 16 -5.65 -12.74 8.00
C SER A 16 -5.71 -11.39 7.28
N LEU A 17 -5.27 -10.31 7.95
CA LEU A 17 -5.17 -8.99 7.32
C LEU A 17 -4.11 -8.96 6.22
N LEU A 18 -2.95 -9.59 6.45
CA LEU A 18 -1.91 -9.70 5.43
C LEU A 18 -2.38 -10.59 4.27
N ASP A 19 -3.06 -11.70 4.59
CA ASP A 19 -3.60 -12.61 3.58
C ASP A 19 -4.65 -11.90 2.68
N GLN A 20 -5.56 -11.14 3.30
CA GLN A 20 -6.53 -10.32 2.59
C GLN A 20 -5.85 -9.22 1.76
N ALA A 21 -4.86 -8.52 2.29
CA ALA A 21 -4.14 -7.46 1.58
C ALA A 21 -3.48 -7.96 0.28
N MET A 22 -3.04 -9.22 0.26
CA MET A 22 -2.43 -9.86 -0.92
C MET A 22 -3.45 -10.44 -1.91
N SER A 23 -4.74 -10.46 -1.56
CA SER A 23 -5.79 -11.09 -2.37
C SER A 23 -6.38 -10.12 -3.38
N HIS A 24 -5.88 -10.17 -4.63
CA HIS A 24 -6.45 -9.36 -5.71
C HIS A 24 -7.84 -9.87 -6.10
N ARG A 25 -8.72 -8.96 -6.53
CA ARG A 25 -10.09 -9.30 -6.93
C ARG A 25 -10.20 -10.41 -8.00
N SER A 26 -9.21 -10.54 -8.89
CA SER A 26 -9.20 -11.63 -9.88
C SER A 26 -9.00 -13.01 -9.24
N TRP A 27 -8.21 -13.11 -8.17
CA TRP A 27 -8.05 -14.35 -7.43
C TRP A 27 -9.31 -14.68 -6.63
N CYS A 28 -9.91 -13.68 -5.99
CA CYS A 28 -11.15 -13.87 -5.23
C CYS A 28 -12.33 -14.30 -6.11
N ALA A 29 -12.36 -13.89 -7.38
CA ALA A 29 -13.39 -14.32 -8.33
C ALA A 29 -13.37 -15.84 -8.60
N GLU A 30 -12.24 -16.50 -8.35
CA GLU A 30 -12.05 -17.95 -8.51
C GLU A 30 -12.15 -18.73 -7.18
N HIS A 31 -12.28 -18.04 -6.05
CA HIS A 31 -12.21 -18.64 -4.72
C HIS A 31 -13.41 -18.21 -3.87
N ASP A 32 -14.27 -19.17 -3.55
CA ASP A 32 -15.46 -18.92 -2.74
C ASP A 32 -15.12 -18.34 -1.36
N ASN A 33 -15.90 -17.35 -0.92
CA ASN A 33 -15.77 -16.64 0.36
C ASN A 33 -14.44 -15.89 0.57
N ALA A 34 -13.66 -15.64 -0.49
CA ALA A 34 -12.45 -14.82 -0.40
C ALA A 34 -12.78 -13.31 -0.45
N ALA A 35 -12.34 -12.56 0.56
CA ALA A 35 -12.43 -11.10 0.54
C ALA A 35 -11.26 -10.50 -0.26
N SER A 36 -11.56 -9.58 -1.18
CA SER A 36 -10.52 -8.83 -1.91
C SER A 36 -9.84 -7.80 -1.01
N ASN A 37 -8.68 -7.34 -1.45
CA ASN A 37 -7.95 -6.25 -0.83
C ASN A 37 -8.60 -4.86 -1.05
N GLU A 38 -9.63 -4.71 -1.88
CA GLU A 38 -10.18 -3.40 -2.30
C GLU A 38 -10.61 -2.51 -1.11
N ARG A 39 -11.15 -3.11 -0.03
CA ARG A 39 -11.50 -2.34 1.19
C ARG A 39 -10.26 -1.89 1.98
N LEU A 40 -9.22 -2.72 2.01
CA LEU A 40 -7.95 -2.39 2.64
C LEU A 40 -7.18 -1.36 1.80
N GLU A 41 -7.25 -1.45 0.48
CA GLU A 41 -6.70 -0.47 -0.46
C GLU A 41 -7.34 0.91 -0.23
N PHE A 42 -8.67 0.98 -0.16
CA PHE A 42 -9.39 2.22 0.12
C PHE A 42 -8.93 2.89 1.43
N LEU A 43 -8.77 2.11 2.50
CA LEU A 43 -8.26 2.61 3.78
C LEU A 43 -6.76 3.00 3.67
N GLY A 44 -5.97 2.16 3.01
CA GLY A 44 -4.53 2.32 2.85
C GLY A 44 -4.15 3.58 2.08
N ASP A 45 -4.92 3.94 1.04
CA ASP A 45 -4.69 5.17 0.27
C ASP A 45 -4.81 6.43 1.15
N ALA A 46 -5.82 6.47 2.03
CA ALA A 46 -5.97 7.56 2.98
C ALA A 46 -4.82 7.62 4.00
N VAL A 47 -4.36 6.46 4.50
CA VAL A 47 -3.24 6.37 5.45
C VAL A 47 -1.92 6.82 4.82
N VAL A 48 -1.61 6.34 3.62
CA VAL A 48 -0.40 6.73 2.88
C VAL A 48 -0.45 8.22 2.52
N GLY A 49 -1.60 8.70 2.04
CA GLY A 49 -1.81 10.10 1.72
C GLY A 49 -1.60 11.03 2.92
N TRP A 50 -2.08 10.64 4.10
CA TRP A 50 -1.86 11.38 5.35
C TRP A 50 -0.39 11.36 5.77
N ALA A 51 0.26 10.20 5.78
CA ALA A 51 1.66 10.07 6.20
C ALA A 51 2.59 10.92 5.33
N VAL A 52 2.37 10.93 4.01
CA VAL A 52 3.14 11.79 3.09
C VAL A 52 2.81 13.26 3.29
N ALA A 53 1.55 13.61 3.52
CA ALA A 53 1.17 14.99 3.82
C ALA A 53 1.85 15.52 5.09
N GLU A 54 1.89 14.72 6.16
CA GLU A 54 2.59 15.05 7.41
C GLU A 54 4.09 15.23 7.17
N LEU A 55 4.72 14.28 6.45
CA LEU A 55 6.14 14.33 6.13
C LEU A 55 6.49 15.61 5.37
N VAL A 56 5.75 15.91 4.30
CA VAL A 56 5.99 17.06 3.43
C VAL A 56 5.74 18.38 4.17
N TYR A 57 4.69 18.46 4.98
CA TYR A 57 4.40 19.61 5.84
C TYR A 57 5.55 19.92 6.80
N ARG A 58 6.10 18.90 7.49
CA ARG A 58 7.21 19.09 8.43
C ARG A 58 8.54 19.37 7.75
N ARG A 59 8.80 18.74 6.60
CA ARG A 59 10.07 18.84 5.88
C ARG A 59 10.23 20.18 5.16
N TYR A 60 9.13 20.79 4.73
CA TYR A 60 9.12 21.99 3.91
C TYR A 60 8.20 23.08 4.49
N PRO A 61 8.52 23.63 5.68
CA PRO A 61 7.63 24.53 6.41
C PRO A 61 7.33 25.86 5.68
N ASP A 62 8.21 26.29 4.78
CA ASP A 62 8.09 27.56 4.06
C ASP A 62 7.37 27.45 2.71
N LEU A 63 7.03 26.23 2.27
CA LEU A 63 6.35 26.04 0.99
C LEU A 63 4.85 26.35 1.11
N PRO A 64 4.26 27.04 0.11
CA PRO A 64 2.82 27.28 0.08
C PRO A 64 2.05 25.98 -0.16
N GLU A 65 0.79 25.94 0.28
CA GLU A 65 -0.10 24.77 0.20
C GLU A 65 -0.12 24.13 -1.20
N GLY A 66 -0.25 24.92 -2.26
CA GLY A 66 -0.28 24.38 -3.63
C GLY A 66 0.98 23.60 -4.02
N GLN A 67 2.16 24.01 -3.52
CA GLN A 67 3.41 23.28 -3.75
C GLN A 67 3.49 22.01 -2.90
N LEU A 68 3.04 22.06 -1.64
CA LEU A 68 2.92 20.86 -0.80
C LEU A 68 1.98 19.82 -1.43
N THR A 69 0.85 20.28 -1.99
CA THR A 69 -0.11 19.43 -2.71
C THR A 69 0.51 18.80 -3.97
N ASN A 70 1.34 19.53 -4.71
CA ASN A 70 2.06 18.98 -5.87
C ASN A 70 3.11 17.95 -5.47
N LEU A 71 3.88 18.20 -4.41
CA LEU A 71 4.84 17.24 -3.87
C LEU A 71 4.15 15.95 -3.41
N ARG A 72 3.04 16.06 -2.67
CA ARG A 72 2.25 14.90 -2.24
C ARG A 72 1.81 14.06 -3.43
N LYS A 73 1.28 14.67 -4.50
CA LYS A 73 0.87 13.95 -5.72
C LYS A 73 2.04 13.27 -6.45
N ALA A 74 3.22 13.89 -6.42
CA ALA A 74 4.41 13.33 -7.04
C ALA A 74 4.95 12.09 -6.30
N VAL A 75 4.73 12.00 -4.98
CA VAL A 75 5.20 10.88 -4.14
C VAL A 75 4.12 9.81 -3.97
N VAL A 76 2.84 10.19 -3.93
CA VAL A 76 1.71 9.27 -3.81
C VAL A 76 0.99 9.19 -5.15
N ASN A 77 1.46 8.30 -6.01
CA ASN A 77 0.81 7.93 -7.25
C ASN A 77 1.12 6.47 -7.61
N ALA A 78 0.37 5.92 -8.55
CA ALA A 78 0.49 4.53 -8.95
C ALA A 78 1.91 4.10 -9.36
N ILE A 79 2.68 4.98 -10.01
CA ILE A 79 4.04 4.67 -10.45
C ILE A 79 4.96 4.54 -9.24
N ALA A 80 4.98 5.56 -8.38
CA ALA A 80 5.82 5.59 -7.19
C ALA A 80 5.46 4.45 -6.21
N LEU A 81 4.16 4.18 -6.02
CA LEU A 81 3.71 3.08 -5.16
C LEU A 81 4.07 1.71 -5.75
N ALA A 82 4.00 1.54 -7.07
CA ALA A 82 4.45 0.32 -7.72
C ALA A 82 5.96 0.11 -7.60
N GLU A 83 6.76 1.18 -7.64
CA GLU A 83 8.21 1.11 -7.38
C GLU A 83 8.51 0.73 -5.94
N ALA A 84 7.80 1.32 -4.96
CA ALA A 84 7.92 0.96 -3.56
C ALA A 84 7.49 -0.50 -3.31
N ALA A 85 6.43 -0.97 -3.96
CA ALA A 85 6.00 -2.37 -3.87
C ALA A 85 7.04 -3.34 -4.45
N ARG A 86 7.74 -2.95 -5.53
CA ARG A 86 8.82 -3.75 -6.12
C ARG A 86 10.06 -3.81 -5.23
N SER A 87 10.42 -2.73 -4.53
CA SER A 87 11.61 -2.74 -3.66
C SER A 87 11.47 -3.68 -2.45
N ILE A 88 10.23 -4.03 -2.11
CA ILE A 88 9.92 -5.00 -1.05
C ILE A 88 9.44 -6.36 -1.60
N ASP A 89 9.64 -6.63 -2.89
CA ASP A 89 9.24 -7.86 -3.57
C ASP A 89 7.75 -8.25 -3.34
N LEU A 90 6.87 -7.26 -3.13
CA LEU A 90 5.47 -7.48 -2.78
C LEU A 90 4.75 -8.34 -3.82
N GLY A 91 5.11 -8.16 -5.10
CA GLY A 91 4.52 -8.87 -6.23
C GLY A 91 4.66 -10.39 -6.14
N LEU A 92 5.70 -10.92 -5.49
CA LEU A 92 5.90 -12.36 -5.30
C LEU A 92 4.88 -12.98 -4.34
N HIS A 93 4.17 -12.15 -3.57
CA HIS A 93 3.21 -12.58 -2.56
C HIS A 93 1.77 -12.29 -2.94
N LEU A 94 1.52 -11.58 -4.04
CA LEU A 94 0.18 -11.32 -4.55
C LEU A 94 -0.50 -12.59 -5.04
N LYS A 95 -1.75 -12.76 -4.65
CA LYS A 95 -2.64 -13.78 -5.20
C LYS A 95 -3.40 -13.17 -6.37
N LEU A 96 -3.12 -13.65 -7.57
CA LEU A 96 -3.78 -13.24 -8.81
C LEU A 96 -4.55 -14.44 -9.39
N GLY A 97 -5.71 -14.17 -9.98
CA GLY A 97 -6.44 -15.15 -10.79
C GLY A 97 -5.66 -15.55 -12.04
N ARG A 98 -6.07 -16.65 -12.67
CA ARG A 98 -5.43 -17.21 -13.87
C ARG A 98 -5.83 -16.51 -15.16
#